data_AF-A0A5A5TGJ2-F1
#
_entry.id   AF-A0A5A5TGJ2-F1
#
_cell.length_a   1.000
_cell.length_b   1.000
_cell.length_c   1.000
_cell.angle_alpha   90.00
_cell.angle_beta   90.00
_cell.angle_gamma   90.00
#
_symmetry.space_group_name_H-M   'P 1'
#
loop_
_entity.id
_entity.type
_entity.pdbx_description
1 polymer ?
#
loop_
_entity_poly.entity_id
_entity_poly.type
_entity_poly.pdbx_seq_one_letter_code
_entity_poly.pdbx_strand_id
1 'polypeptide(L)'
;MGTNLFQWLFTDAVTAGSNANLTGSEPFHFLWPWLIFCLAGLLITFYYSVEGRKRFVKNKPLIKYMLDRYLGWFAVICFIGLPLIGARVLLDGYFFSWRAWRYLWLLALVIWAIVWIVYLVRKYPQEKAEFLAYQKRQQYIPKGNKRKVRTASR
;
A
#
# COMPACT_ATOMS: atom_id res chain seq x y z
N MET A 1 31.14 2.01 -23.73
CA MET A 1 29.74 2.40 -23.97
C MET A 1 29.09 2.69 -22.63
N GLY A 2 29.12 3.95 -22.18
CA GLY A 2 28.39 4.33 -20.96
C GLY A 2 26.91 4.33 -21.27
N THR A 3 26.14 3.46 -20.61
CA THR A 3 24.69 3.51 -20.67
C THR A 3 24.22 4.78 -19.98
N ASN A 4 23.91 5.82 -20.76
CA ASN A 4 23.26 7.02 -20.24
C ASN A 4 21.86 6.62 -19.75
N LEU A 5 21.80 6.20 -18.48
CA LEU A 5 20.62 5.64 -17.83
C LEU A 5 19.46 6.64 -17.82
N PHE A 6 19.79 7.93 -17.74
CA PHE A 6 18.84 9.03 -17.88
C PHE A 6 18.21 9.05 -19.28
N GLN A 7 19.02 8.99 -20.34
CA GLN A 7 18.51 8.97 -21.71
C GLN A 7 17.61 7.75 -21.93
N TRP A 8 18.02 6.56 -21.48
CA TRP A 8 17.21 5.34 -21.62
C TRP A 8 15.86 5.40 -20.89
N LEU A 9 15.82 6.05 -19.71
CA LEU A 9 14.58 6.19 -18.94
C LEU A 9 13.53 7.06 -19.66
N PHE A 10 14.00 8.06 -20.41
CA PHE A 10 13.18 9.06 -21.09
C PHE A 10 13.01 8.82 -22.59
N THR A 11 13.74 7.87 -23.19
CA THR A 11 13.47 7.42 -24.57
C THR A 11 12.15 6.65 -24.61
N ASP A 12 11.31 6.97 -25.60
CA ASP A 12 10.07 6.27 -25.90
C ASP A 12 10.32 4.79 -26.26
N ALA A 13 9.29 3.95 -26.11
CA ALA A 13 9.45 2.50 -26.26
C ALA A 13 9.72 2.08 -27.71
N VAL A 14 9.27 2.88 -28.69
CA VAL A 14 9.48 2.67 -30.11
C VAL A 14 10.92 2.96 -30.52
N THR A 15 11.44 4.15 -30.17
CA THR A 15 12.83 4.51 -30.45
C THR A 15 13.81 3.58 -29.75
N ALA A 16 13.50 3.16 -28.52
CA ALA A 16 14.34 2.21 -27.82
C ALA A 16 14.30 0.79 -28.40
N GLY A 17 13.16 0.35 -28.93
CA GLY A 17 13.06 -0.89 -29.70
C GLY A 17 13.88 -0.84 -30.98
N SER A 18 13.81 0.28 -31.71
CA SER A 18 14.62 0.52 -32.92
C SER A 18 16.13 0.52 -32.62
N ASN A 19 16.57 1.17 -31.53
CA ASN A 19 17.96 1.15 -31.09
C ASN A 19 18.46 -0.25 -30.69
N ALA A 20 17.54 -1.17 -30.38
CA ALA A 20 17.83 -2.56 -30.04
C ALA A 20 17.67 -3.52 -31.25
N ASN A 21 17.53 -3.00 -32.47
CA ASN A 21 17.25 -3.76 -33.70
C ASN A 21 15.98 -4.62 -33.63
N LEU A 22 14.96 -4.18 -32.88
CA LEU A 22 13.65 -4.84 -32.83
C LEU A 22 12.73 -4.25 -33.90
N THR A 23 11.94 -5.11 -34.55
CA THR A 23 10.89 -4.72 -35.51
C THR A 23 9.62 -4.26 -34.79
N GLY A 24 9.75 -3.30 -33.87
CA GLY A 24 8.63 -2.76 -33.08
C GLY A 24 9.05 -2.13 -31.75
N SER A 25 8.04 -1.81 -30.93
CA SER A 25 8.23 -1.29 -29.57
C SER A 25 8.88 -2.34 -28.66
N GLU A 26 9.63 -1.88 -27.65
CA GLU A 26 10.24 -2.76 -26.64
C GLU A 26 9.17 -3.64 -25.95
N PRO A 27 9.36 -4.97 -25.89
CA PRO A 27 8.43 -5.84 -25.19
C PRO A 27 8.50 -5.64 -23.68
N PHE A 28 7.36 -5.38 -23.05
CA PHE A 28 7.28 -5.37 -21.59
C PHE A 28 7.03 -6.78 -21.04
N HIS A 29 8.07 -7.30 -20.40
CA HIS A 29 8.17 -8.66 -19.86
C HIS A 29 7.44 -8.87 -18.53
N PHE A 30 7.13 -7.79 -17.79
CA PHE A 30 6.64 -7.88 -16.40
C PHE A 30 5.12 -7.78 -16.28
N LEU A 31 4.36 -8.02 -17.36
CA LEU A 31 2.90 -7.86 -17.37
C LEU A 31 2.21 -8.77 -16.36
N TRP A 32 2.51 -10.07 -16.43
CA TRP A 32 1.87 -11.05 -15.55
C TRP A 32 2.25 -10.87 -14.09
N PRO A 33 3.55 -10.77 -13.71
CA PRO A 33 3.91 -10.53 -12.31
C PRO A 33 3.29 -9.26 -11.74
N TRP A 34 3.25 -8.17 -12.51
CA TRP A 34 2.66 -6.90 -12.07
C TRP A 34 1.15 -7.03 -11.84
N LEU A 35 0.45 -7.61 -12.81
CA LEU A 35 -1.00 -7.76 -12.76
C LEU A 35 -1.41 -8.69 -11.61
N ILE A 36 -0.73 -9.82 -11.45
CA ILE A 36 -0.93 -10.74 -10.32
C ILE A 36 -0.68 -10.00 -9.00
N PHE A 37 0.40 -9.23 -8.89
CA PHE A 37 0.70 -8.47 -7.68
C PHE A 37 -0.39 -7.45 -7.34
N CYS A 38 -0.86 -6.67 -8.32
CA CYS A 38 -1.90 -5.67 -8.09
C CYS A 38 -3.24 -6.31 -7.71
N LEU A 39 -3.65 -7.38 -8.40
CA LEU A 39 -4.90 -8.08 -8.11
C LEU A 39 -4.85 -8.79 -6.75
N ALA A 40 -3.77 -9.53 -6.47
CA ALA A 40 -3.59 -10.20 -5.19
C ALA A 40 -3.51 -9.18 -4.04
N GLY A 41 -2.79 -8.06 -4.24
CA GLY A 41 -2.69 -6.99 -3.26
C GLY A 41 -4.06 -6.39 -2.93
N LEU A 42 -4.86 -6.06 -3.94
CA LEU A 42 -6.24 -5.59 -3.75
C LEU A 42 -7.11 -6.64 -3.07
N LEU A 43 -7.02 -7.91 -3.47
CA LEU A 43 -7.77 -9.00 -2.87
C LEU A 43 -7.45 -9.18 -1.38
N ILE A 44 -6.18 -9.07 -0.98
CA ILE A 44 -5.75 -9.11 0.43
C ILE A 44 -6.39 -7.94 1.21
N THR A 45 -6.36 -6.73 0.65
CA THR A 45 -6.94 -5.54 1.31
C THR A 45 -8.46 -5.64 1.41
N PHE A 46 -9.11 -6.19 0.39
CA PHE A 46 -10.54 -6.45 0.36
C PHE A 46 -10.92 -7.49 1.43
N TYR A 47 -10.26 -8.64 1.44
CA TYR A 47 -10.46 -9.69 2.45
C TYR A 47 -10.29 -9.16 3.87
N TYR A 48 -9.22 -8.39 4.11
CA TYR A 48 -8.99 -7.75 5.40
C TYR A 48 -10.13 -6.83 5.80
N SER A 49 -10.61 -5.96 4.90
CA SER A 49 -11.66 -4.99 5.21
C SER A 49 -13.02 -5.64 5.49
N VAL A 50 -13.39 -6.69 4.77
CA VAL A 50 -14.69 -7.38 4.88
C VAL A 50 -14.73 -8.34 6.07
N GLU A 51 -13.75 -9.25 6.15
CA GLU A 51 -13.74 -10.34 7.13
C GLU A 51 -12.62 -10.22 8.15
N GLY A 52 -11.39 -9.94 7.71
CA GLY A 52 -10.21 -10.02 8.56
C GLY A 52 -10.26 -9.07 9.76
N ARG A 53 -10.77 -7.85 9.54
CA ARG A 53 -10.96 -6.81 10.56
C ARG A 53 -11.91 -7.26 11.67
N LYS A 54 -13.00 -7.95 11.33
CA LYS A 54 -14.01 -8.44 12.28
C LYS A 54 -13.53 -9.68 13.03
N ARG A 55 -12.85 -10.59 12.34
CA ARG A 55 -12.47 -11.91 12.90
C ARG A 55 -11.18 -11.87 13.71
N PHE A 56 -10.14 -11.17 13.24
CA PHE A 56 -8.80 -11.24 13.84
C PHE A 56 -8.41 -10.03 14.68
N VAL A 57 -8.98 -8.84 14.39
CA VAL A 57 -8.47 -7.57 14.93
C VAL A 57 -9.47 -6.81 15.81
N LYS A 58 -10.66 -7.38 16.04
CA LYS A 58 -11.74 -6.77 16.84
C LYS A 58 -11.28 -6.29 18.23
N ASN A 59 -10.49 -7.10 18.93
CA ASN A 59 -10.08 -6.82 20.31
C ASN A 59 -8.67 -6.19 20.42
N LYS A 60 -8.02 -5.89 19.29
CA LYS A 60 -6.63 -5.40 19.23
C LYS A 60 -6.60 -4.03 18.56
N PRO A 61 -6.94 -2.94 19.27
CA PRO A 61 -7.14 -1.62 18.65
C PRO A 61 -5.88 -1.09 17.96
N LEU A 62 -4.70 -1.40 18.49
CA LEU A 62 -3.42 -0.97 17.93
C LEU A 62 -3.10 -1.65 16.59
N ILE A 63 -3.28 -2.98 16.52
CA ILE A 63 -3.12 -3.73 15.26
C ILE A 63 -4.17 -3.29 14.23
N LYS A 64 -5.39 -3.00 14.69
CA LYS A 64 -6.47 -2.51 13.81
C LYS A 64 -6.09 -1.17 13.18
N TYR A 65 -5.63 -0.22 13.99
CA TYR A 65 -5.18 1.09 13.51
C TYR A 65 -4.05 0.97 12.50
N MET A 66 -3.05 0.15 12.84
CA MET A 66 -1.90 -0.13 11.99
C MET A 66 -2.33 -0.72 10.63
N LEU A 67 -3.09 -1.82 10.64
CA LEU A 67 -3.51 -2.48 9.41
C LEU A 67 -4.46 -1.60 8.59
N ASP A 68 -5.43 -0.91 9.21
CA ASP A 68 -6.34 -0.01 8.49
C ASP A 68 -5.56 1.11 7.76
N ARG A 69 -4.52 1.67 8.37
CA ARG A 69 -3.71 2.74 7.77
C ARG A 69 -2.83 2.24 6.63
N TYR A 70 -2.11 1.15 6.84
CA TYR A 70 -1.08 0.71 5.89
C TYR A 70 -1.61 -0.16 4.76
N LEU A 71 -2.59 -1.04 5.03
CA LEU A 71 -3.30 -1.75 3.96
C LEU A 71 -4.13 -0.77 3.10
N GLY A 72 -4.62 0.34 3.68
CA GLY A 72 -5.27 1.40 2.92
C GLY A 72 -4.32 2.03 1.88
N TRP A 73 -3.14 2.48 2.30
CA TRP A 73 -2.12 3.00 1.37
C TRP A 73 -1.64 1.96 0.37
N PHE A 74 -1.49 0.70 0.79
CA PHE A 74 -1.14 -0.39 -0.10
C PHE A 74 -2.21 -0.61 -1.18
N ALA A 75 -3.49 -0.60 -0.81
CA ALA A 75 -4.60 -0.69 -1.75
C ALA A 75 -4.57 0.44 -2.77
N VAL A 76 -4.28 1.68 -2.34
CA VAL A 76 -4.14 2.83 -3.26
C VAL A 76 -3.01 2.59 -4.27
N ILE A 77 -1.85 2.11 -3.83
CA ILE A 77 -0.72 1.83 -4.73
C ILE A 77 -1.07 0.72 -5.71
N CYS A 78 -1.71 -0.37 -5.28
CA CYS A 78 -2.16 -1.44 -6.17
C CYS A 78 -3.26 -0.96 -7.14
N PHE A 79 -4.18 -0.11 -6.69
CA PHE A 79 -5.24 0.45 -7.51
C PHE A 79 -4.70 1.38 -8.60
N ILE A 80 -3.75 2.26 -8.27
CA ILE A 80 -3.03 3.10 -9.24
C ILE A 80 -2.17 2.25 -10.18
N GLY A 81 -1.67 1.10 -9.72
CA GLY A 81 -0.90 0.15 -10.51
C GLY A 81 -1.66 -0.44 -11.70
N LEU A 82 -2.99 -0.54 -11.64
CA LEU A 82 -3.84 -1.10 -12.71
C LEU A 82 -3.95 -0.18 -13.95
N PRO A 83 -4.37 1.10 -13.84
CA PRO A 83 -4.42 1.99 -15.00
C PRO A 83 -3.03 2.27 -15.61
N LEU A 84 -1.95 2.18 -14.82
CA LEU A 84 -0.58 2.28 -15.32
C LEU A 84 -0.21 1.11 -16.28
N ILE A 85 -0.84 -0.06 -16.14
CA ILE A 85 -0.70 -1.15 -17.13
C ILE A 85 -1.38 -0.76 -18.44
N GLY A 86 -2.57 -0.14 -18.38
CA GLY A 86 -3.29 0.36 -19.56
C GLY A 86 -2.53 1.49 -20.28
N ALA A 87 -1.82 2.32 -19.53
CA ALA A 87 -0.95 3.36 -20.06
C ALA A 87 0.16 2.81 -20.99
N ARG A 88 0.55 1.54 -20.84
CA ARG A 88 1.46 0.86 -21.78
C ARG A 88 0.94 0.89 -23.21
N VAL A 89 -0.35 0.63 -23.41
CA VAL A 89 -0.92 0.49 -24.76
C VAL A 89 -1.16 1.86 -25.40
N LEU A 90 -1.57 2.84 -24.59
CA LEU A 90 -1.99 4.15 -25.07
C LEU A 90 -0.84 5.18 -25.17
N LEU A 91 0.22 5.04 -24.37
CA LEU A 91 1.32 6.01 -24.27
C LEU A 91 2.65 5.52 -24.86
N ASP A 92 2.63 4.44 -25.65
CA ASP A 92 3.85 3.76 -26.11
C ASP A 92 4.75 4.64 -27.02
N GLY A 93 4.14 5.59 -27.73
CA GLY A 93 4.84 6.56 -28.60
C GLY A 93 5.17 7.91 -27.95
N TYR A 94 4.92 8.09 -26.65
CA TYR A 94 5.17 9.36 -25.94
C TYR A 94 6.40 9.27 -25.02
N PHE A 95 7.01 10.43 -24.75
CA PHE A 95 8.20 10.57 -23.90
C PHE A 95 7.98 10.07 -22.45
N PHE A 96 6.77 10.26 -21.92
CA PHE A 96 6.32 9.66 -20.66
C PHE A 96 5.74 8.26 -20.90
N SER A 97 6.57 7.37 -21.45
CA SER A 97 6.20 5.98 -21.70
C SER A 97 6.00 5.23 -20.38
N TRP A 98 5.52 3.98 -20.48
CA TRP A 98 5.31 3.10 -19.34
C TRP A 98 6.55 2.93 -18.44
N ARG A 99 7.78 3.20 -18.92
CA ARG A 99 9.02 3.07 -18.13
C ARG A 99 9.06 4.03 -16.94
N ALA A 100 8.91 5.33 -17.18
CA ALA A 100 8.97 6.34 -16.14
C ALA A 100 7.91 6.08 -15.04
N TRP A 101 6.69 5.81 -15.49
CA TRP A 101 5.56 5.43 -14.64
C TRP A 101 5.80 4.15 -13.84
N ARG A 102 6.41 3.14 -14.47
CA ARG A 102 6.78 1.88 -13.82
C ARG A 102 7.71 2.11 -12.63
N TYR A 103 8.78 2.85 -12.86
CA TYR A 103 9.78 3.10 -11.82
C TYR A 103 9.27 4.03 -10.73
N LEU A 104 8.43 5.00 -11.07
CA LEU A 104 7.77 5.86 -10.08
C LEU A 104 6.84 5.03 -9.19
N TRP A 105 6.07 4.11 -9.76
CA TRP A 105 5.23 3.18 -9.00
C TRP A 105 6.06 2.24 -8.11
N LEU A 106 7.14 1.65 -8.64
CA LEU A 106 8.05 0.82 -7.85
C LEU A 106 8.69 1.61 -6.70
N LEU A 107 9.08 2.87 -6.95
CA LEU A 107 9.62 3.76 -5.95
C LEU A 107 8.58 4.08 -4.85
N ALA A 108 7.32 4.31 -5.22
CA ALA A 108 6.23 4.46 -4.26
C ALA A 108 6.04 3.20 -3.40
N LEU A 109 6.15 2.01 -3.99
CA LEU A 109 6.10 0.73 -3.29
C LEU A 109 7.25 0.57 -2.29
N VAL A 110 8.47 0.92 -2.71
CA VAL A 110 9.67 0.87 -1.85
C VAL A 110 9.55 1.85 -0.69
N ILE A 111 9.13 3.09 -0.95
CA ILE A 111 8.90 4.08 0.11
C ILE A 111 7.84 3.57 1.09
N TRP A 112 6.72 3.03 0.59
CA TRP A 112 5.70 2.44 1.45
C TRP A 112 6.25 1.31 2.32
N ALA A 113 7.04 0.40 1.74
CA ALA A 113 7.66 -0.71 2.45
C ALA A 113 8.62 -0.22 3.55
N ILE A 114 9.45 0.79 3.25
CA ILE A 114 10.36 1.39 4.23
C ILE A 114 9.57 2.03 5.37
N VAL A 115 8.55 2.84 5.08
CA VAL A 115 7.72 3.50 6.11
C VAL A 115 7.00 2.47 6.97
N TRP A 116 6.56 1.36 6.39
CA TRP A 116 5.95 0.25 7.12
C TRP A 116 6.93 -0.45 8.06
N ILE A 117 8.14 -0.79 7.57
CA ILE A 117 9.20 -1.43 8.38
C ILE A 117 9.64 -0.51 9.51
N VAL A 118 9.89 0.77 9.23
CA VAL A 118 10.29 1.76 10.24
C VAL A 118 9.21 1.88 11.32
N TYR A 119 7.93 1.88 10.94
CA TYR A 119 6.84 1.86 11.91
C TYR A 119 6.86 0.61 12.78
N LEU A 120 7.01 -0.58 12.18
CA LEU A 120 7.06 -1.85 12.93
C LEU A 120 8.23 -1.93 13.91
N VAL A 121 9.41 -1.42 13.52
CA VAL A 121 10.62 -1.53 14.35
C VAL A 121 10.69 -0.43 15.41
N ARG A 122 10.32 0.81 15.08
CA ARG A 122 10.51 1.96 15.99
C ARG A 122 9.24 2.35 16.73
N LYS A 123 8.13 2.49 16.01
CA LYS A 123 6.91 3.12 16.54
C LYS A 123 5.98 2.13 17.21
N TYR A 124 5.80 0.96 16.62
CA TYR A 124 4.97 -0.12 17.15
C TYR A 124 5.37 -0.58 18.57
N PRO A 125 6.66 -0.79 18.94
CA PRO A 125 7.01 -1.16 20.31
C PRO A 125 6.70 -0.07 21.34
N GLN A 126 6.85 1.21 20.96
CA GLN A 126 6.52 2.35 21.81
C GLN A 126 5.01 2.45 22.06
N GLU A 127 4.21 2.44 20.98
CA GLU A 127 2.74 2.48 21.09
C GLU A 127 2.20 1.29 21.89
N LYS A 128 2.83 0.10 21.76
CA LYS A 128 2.47 -1.09 22.54
C LYS A 128 2.75 -0.90 24.04
N ALA A 129 3.90 -0.33 24.40
CA ALA A 129 4.25 -0.08 25.79
C ALA A 129 3.32 0.96 26.44
N GLU A 130 3.02 2.04 25.73
CA GLU A 130 2.07 3.07 26.17
C GLU A 130 0.66 2.51 26.33
N PHE A 131 0.20 1.69 25.38
CA PHE A 131 -1.12 1.05 25.45
C PHE A 131 -1.24 0.14 26.69
N LEU A 132 -0.18 -0.62 27.02
CA LEU A 132 -0.14 -1.44 28.22
C LEU A 132 -0.13 -0.59 29.51
N ALA A 133 0.64 0.50 29.54
CA ALA A 133 0.66 1.43 30.67
C ALA A 133 -0.71 2.08 30.87
N TYR A 134 -1.38 2.47 29.79
CA TYR A 134 -2.73 3.02 29.81
C TYR A 134 -3.76 2.01 30.32
N GLN A 135 -3.71 0.75 29.87
CA GLN A 135 -4.55 -0.32 30.39
C GLN A 135 -4.36 -0.54 31.90
N LYS A 136 -3.11 -0.54 32.39
CA LYS A 136 -2.83 -0.63 33.84
C LYS A 136 -3.47 0.54 34.59
N ARG A 137 -3.35 1.77 34.09
CA ARG A 137 -3.96 2.96 34.71
C ARG A 137 -5.49 2.87 34.76
N GLN A 138 -6.12 2.36 33.70
CA GLN A 138 -7.57 2.17 33.66
C GLN A 138 -8.10 1.15 34.68
N GLN A 139 -7.28 0.19 35.13
CA GLN A 139 -7.68 -0.76 36.18
C GLN A 139 -7.90 -0.08 37.53
N TYR A 140 -7.21 1.04 37.78
CA TYR A 140 -7.32 1.79 39.04
C TYR A 140 -8.38 2.88 39.01
N ILE A 141 -9.00 3.15 37.86
CA ILE A 141 -10.11 4.10 37.76
C ILE A 141 -11.38 3.31 38.10
N PRO A 142 -12.05 3.61 39.24
CA PRO A 142 -13.30 2.95 39.57
C PRO A 142 -14.29 3.21 38.43
N LYS A 143 -14.77 2.15 37.78
CA LYS A 143 -15.86 2.24 36.82
C LYS A 143 -17.06 2.75 37.58
N GLY A 144 -17.30 4.06 37.53
CA GLY A 144 -18.42 4.71 38.18
C GLY A 144 -19.68 3.96 37.81
N ASN A 145 -20.28 3.32 38.81
CA ASN A 145 -21.53 2.60 38.67
C ASN A 145 -22.59 3.65 38.30
N LYS A 146 -22.79 3.89 37.00
CA LYS A 146 -23.95 4.63 36.51
C LYS A 146 -25.17 3.75 36.72
N ARG A 147 -25.56 3.59 37.98
CA ARG A 147 -26.84 3.03 38.38
C ARG A 147 -27.87 3.96 37.74
N LYS A 148 -28.50 3.50 36.65
CA LYS A 148 -29.61 4.21 36.04
C LYS A 148 -30.64 4.41 37.14
N VAL A 149 -30.75 5.63 37.65
CA VAL A 149 -31.81 6.00 38.58
C VAL A 149 -33.10 5.84 37.77
N ARG A 150 -33.83 4.77 38.08
CA ARG A 150 -35.16 4.54 37.51
C ARG A 150 -36.03 5.63 38.11
N THR A 151 -36.29 6.69 37.36
CA THR A 151 -37.20 7.76 37.76
C THR A 151 -38.54 7.11 38.06
N ALA A 152 -38.94 7.10 39.33
CA ALA A 152 -40.27 6.66 39.73
C ALA A 152 -41.26 7.70 39.19
N SER A 153 -42.01 7.34 38.15
CA SER A 153 -43.16 8.10 37.70
C SER A 153 -44.27 7.99 38.75
N ARG A 154 -44.71 9.14 39.26
CA ARG A 154 -45.96 9.29 40.03
C ARG A 154 -47.17 9.17 39.12
#